data_AF-A0A7C1MJB0-F1
#
_entry.id   AF-A0A7C1MJB0-F1
#
_cell.length_a   1.000
_cell.length_b   1.000
_cell.length_c   1.000
_cell.angle_alpha   90.00
_cell.angle_beta   90.00
_cell.angle_gamma   90.00
#
_symmetry.space_group_name_H-M   'P 1'
#
loop_
_entity.id
_entity.type
_entity.pdbx_description
1 polymer ?
#
loop_
_entity_poly.entity_id
_entity_poly.type
_entity_poly.pdbx_seq_one_letter_code
_entity_poly.pdbx_strand_id
1 'polypeptide(L)'
;MKDFPEVEAVLRMSGTYMPVLKSGEEILEAENLYYSSANYFSIFSFKLLQGEKSRVLEDPYSIVISESKARMIFGDNDPIGKTVMLNNKYLLTVSGIMEDPWCLFSRPAYNAAETVCLPYPDFFINSPSDGIFYRWQVS
;
A
#
# COMPACT_ATOMS: atom_id res chain seq x y z
N MET A 1 -8.67 17.33 -14.26
CA MET A 1 -9.73 16.31 -14.49
C MET A 1 -10.91 16.82 -15.30
N LYS A 2 -11.17 18.13 -15.35
CA LYS A 2 -12.18 18.70 -16.28
C LYS A 2 -11.78 18.62 -17.76
N ASP A 3 -10.53 18.28 -18.05
CA ASP A 3 -9.95 18.39 -19.39
C ASP A 3 -9.80 17.05 -20.15
N PHE A 4 -10.11 15.90 -19.52
CA PHE A 4 -9.98 14.56 -20.13
C PHE A 4 -11.15 13.64 -19.68
N PRO A 5 -12.34 13.76 -20.31
CA PRO A 5 -13.53 13.00 -19.93
C PRO A 5 -13.42 11.48 -20.16
N GLU A 6 -12.46 11.03 -20.97
CA GLU A 6 -12.17 9.60 -21.23
C GLU A 6 -11.42 8.88 -20.10
N VAL A 7 -10.92 9.62 -19.10
CA VAL A 7 -10.19 9.04 -17.96
C VAL A 7 -11.17 8.61 -16.88
N GLU A 8 -11.43 7.30 -16.77
CA GLU A 8 -12.38 6.73 -15.81
C GLU A 8 -11.92 6.85 -14.34
N ALA A 9 -10.61 6.75 -14.10
CA ALA A 9 -10.05 6.86 -12.76
C ALA A 9 -8.55 7.20 -12.79
N VAL A 10 -8.10 8.02 -11.84
CA VAL A 10 -6.69 8.36 -11.66
C VAL A 10 -6.22 7.83 -10.32
N LEU A 11 -5.07 7.16 -10.32
CA LEU A 11 -4.39 6.71 -9.12
C LEU A 11 -3.08 7.48 -8.97
N ARG A 12 -2.85 8.06 -7.81
CA ARG A 12 -1.53 8.56 -7.45
C ARG A 12 -0.82 7.50 -6.63
N MET A 13 0.37 7.11 -7.05
CA MET A 13 1.25 6.26 -6.25
C MET A 13 2.65 6.86 -6.14
N SER A 14 3.26 6.71 -4.98
CA SER A 14 4.65 7.13 -4.76
C SER A 14 5.35 6.17 -3.83
N GLY A 15 6.54 5.70 -4.22
CA GLY A 15 7.36 4.83 -3.37
C GLY A 15 8.10 5.62 -2.30
N THR A 16 8.39 4.96 -1.17
CA THR A 16 9.33 5.49 -0.17
C THR A 16 10.73 4.90 -0.36
N TYR A 17 11.76 5.71 -0.15
CA TYR A 17 13.15 5.24 -0.14
C TYR A 17 13.49 4.57 1.21
N MET A 18 13.85 3.28 1.16
CA MET A 18 14.27 2.43 2.30
C MET A 18 13.39 2.57 3.56
N PRO A 19 12.08 2.33 3.47
CA PRO A 19 11.18 2.37 4.62
C PRO A 19 11.42 1.18 5.56
N VAL A 20 11.33 1.43 6.85
CA VAL A 20 11.45 0.41 7.90
C VAL A 20 10.15 0.35 8.69
N LEU A 21 9.57 -0.83 8.80
CA LEU A 21 8.44 -1.12 9.67
C LEU A 21 8.93 -1.80 10.95
N LYS A 22 8.32 -1.42 12.08
CA LYS A 22 8.57 -2.05 13.37
C LYS A 22 7.27 -2.42 14.06
N SER A 23 7.25 -3.60 14.67
CA SER A 23 6.14 -4.08 15.48
C SER A 23 6.71 -4.84 16.67
N GLY A 24 6.67 -4.25 17.86
CA GLY A 24 7.36 -4.82 19.02
C GLY A 24 8.87 -4.93 18.79
N GLU A 25 9.40 -6.15 18.85
CA GLU A 25 10.83 -6.44 18.62
C GLU A 25 11.15 -6.70 17.14
N GLU A 26 10.14 -6.95 16.30
CA GLU A 26 10.31 -7.20 14.87
C GLU A 26 10.62 -5.92 14.11
N ILE A 27 11.69 -5.96 13.31
CA ILE A 27 12.13 -4.86 12.45
C ILE A 27 12.27 -5.40 11.04
N LEU A 28 11.53 -4.81 10.11
CA LEU A 28 11.47 -5.26 8.72
C LEU A 28 11.70 -4.09 7.79
N GLU A 29 12.62 -4.27 6.85
CA GLU A 29 12.72 -3.39 5.69
C GLU A 29 11.49 -3.64 4.81
N ALA A 30 10.70 -2.58 4.61
CA ALA A 30 9.49 -2.62 3.80
C ALA A 30 9.82 -2.22 2.36
N GLU A 31 10.78 -2.91 1.76
CA GLU A 31 11.03 -2.83 0.32
C GLU A 31 9.68 -2.92 -0.40
N ASN A 32 9.33 -1.92 -1.23
CA ASN A 32 8.03 -1.77 -1.90
C ASN A 32 6.83 -1.28 -1.05
N LEU A 33 7.07 -0.35 -0.12
CA LEU A 33 6.02 0.51 0.44
C LEU A 33 5.70 1.69 -0.48
N TYR A 34 4.42 1.83 -0.81
CA TYR A 34 3.87 2.88 -1.66
C TYR A 34 2.77 3.66 -0.93
N TYR A 35 2.81 4.97 -1.05
CA TYR A 35 1.63 5.79 -0.83
C TYR A 35 0.70 5.66 -2.03
N SER A 36 -0.60 5.65 -1.79
CA SER A 36 -1.67 5.43 -2.74
C SER A 36 -2.96 6.12 -2.28
N SER A 37 -3.87 6.40 -3.19
CA SER A 37 -5.20 6.92 -2.85
C SER A 37 -6.21 5.80 -2.57
N ALA A 38 -7.30 6.12 -1.86
CA ALA A 38 -8.33 5.15 -1.46
C ALA A 38 -8.94 4.34 -2.62
N ASN A 39 -8.90 4.86 -3.84
CA ASN A 39 -9.35 4.19 -5.05
C ASN A 39 -8.40 3.12 -5.60
N TYR A 40 -7.31 2.77 -4.90
CA TYR A 40 -6.36 1.73 -5.28
C TYR A 40 -7.04 0.41 -5.68
N PHE A 41 -7.94 -0.10 -4.83
CA PHE A 41 -8.64 -1.37 -5.05
C PHE A 41 -9.75 -1.31 -6.11
N SER A 42 -10.13 -0.10 -6.57
CA SER A 42 -11.02 0.07 -7.72
C SER A 42 -10.26 0.01 -9.05
N ILE A 43 -8.97 0.40 -9.03
CA ILE A 43 -8.10 0.52 -10.20
C ILE A 43 -7.20 -0.71 -10.39
N PHE A 44 -6.84 -1.40 -9.32
CA PHE A 44 -6.14 -2.67 -9.40
C PHE A 44 -7.05 -3.83 -9.05
N SER A 45 -6.87 -4.95 -9.76
CA SER A 45 -7.66 -6.17 -9.58
C SER A 45 -7.19 -7.03 -8.39
N PHE A 46 -6.32 -6.52 -7.53
CA PHE A 46 -5.86 -7.23 -6.35
C PHE A 46 -7.01 -7.40 -5.35
N LYS A 47 -7.11 -8.58 -4.75
CA LYS A 47 -8.15 -8.87 -3.77
C LYS A 47 -7.73 -8.36 -2.41
N LEU A 48 -8.63 -7.61 -1.76
CA LEU A 48 -8.55 -7.40 -0.32
C LEU A 48 -9.05 -8.68 0.37
N LEU A 49 -8.18 -9.35 1.11
CA LEU A 49 -8.46 -10.58 1.84
C LEU A 49 -9.16 -10.29 3.17
N GLN A 50 -8.76 -9.21 3.85
CA GLN A 50 -9.36 -8.77 5.12
C GLN A 50 -9.44 -7.24 5.16
N GLY A 51 -10.45 -6.71 5.86
CA GLY A 51 -10.74 -5.28 5.97
C GLY A 51 -11.91 -4.85 5.08
N GLU A 52 -12.37 -3.62 5.30
CA GLU A 52 -13.52 -3.05 4.59
C GLU A 52 -13.04 -2.21 3.40
N LYS A 53 -13.33 -2.64 2.16
CA LYS A 53 -12.88 -1.95 0.93
C LYS A 53 -13.25 -0.47 0.87
N SER A 54 -14.37 -0.08 1.48
CA SER A 54 -14.83 1.30 1.57
C SER A 54 -14.06 2.16 2.58
N ARG A 55 -13.25 1.57 3.46
CA ARG A 55 -12.55 2.29 4.55
C ARG A 55 -11.03 2.13 4.52
N VAL A 56 -10.52 1.10 3.84
CA VAL A 56 -9.07 0.91 3.67
C VAL A 56 -8.48 2.10 2.92
N LEU A 57 -7.32 2.59 3.39
CA LEU A 57 -6.61 3.73 2.81
C LEU A 57 -7.39 5.06 2.80
N GLU A 58 -8.48 5.20 3.58
CA GLU A 58 -9.12 6.49 3.83
C GLU A 58 -8.42 7.29 4.94
N ASP A 59 -7.98 6.61 5.99
CA ASP A 59 -7.31 7.23 7.14
C ASP A 59 -5.80 7.38 6.86
N PRO A 60 -5.22 8.60 6.88
CA PRO A 60 -3.79 8.87 6.64
C PRO A 60 -2.83 8.09 7.56
N TYR A 61 -3.30 7.61 8.71
CA TYR A 61 -2.55 6.79 9.65
C TYR A 61 -2.92 5.30 9.59
N SER A 62 -3.42 4.84 8.45
CA SER A 62 -3.70 3.44 8.19
C SER A 62 -2.74 2.82 7.17
N ILE A 63 -2.63 1.49 7.21
CA ILE A 63 -1.78 0.71 6.32
C ILE A 63 -2.50 -0.54 5.84
N VAL A 64 -2.35 -0.85 4.56
CA VAL A 64 -2.71 -2.17 4.02
C VAL A 64 -1.43 -2.91 3.70
N ILE A 65 -1.30 -4.12 4.25
CA ILE A 65 -0.15 -5.00 4.05
C ILE A 65 -0.58 -6.25 3.30
N SER A 66 0.35 -6.86 2.57
CA SER A 66 0.09 -8.12 1.89
C SER A 66 0.04 -9.29 2.88
N GLU A 67 -0.55 -10.42 2.47
CA GLU A 67 -0.69 -11.61 3.33
C GLU A 67 0.68 -12.08 3.87
N SER A 68 1.69 -12.16 3.01
CA SER A 68 3.02 -12.59 3.43
C SER A 68 3.67 -11.62 4.43
N LYS A 69 3.52 -10.30 4.24
CA LYS A 69 4.04 -9.30 5.18
C LYS A 69 3.32 -9.34 6.53
N ALA A 70 2.00 -9.56 6.52
CA ALA A 70 1.23 -9.74 7.74
C ALA A 70 1.73 -10.93 8.54
N ARG A 71 2.01 -12.06 7.87
CA ARG A 71 2.56 -13.25 8.51
C ARG A 71 3.97 -13.03 9.05
N MET A 72 4.81 -12.26 8.36
CA MET A 72 6.15 -11.91 8.86
C MET A 72 6.09 -11.04 10.12
N ILE A 73 5.20 -10.03 10.16
CA ILE A 73 5.12 -9.08 11.27
C ILE A 73 4.37 -9.66 12.48
N PHE A 74 3.27 -10.37 12.24
CA PHE A 74 2.32 -10.77 13.27
C PHE A 74 2.22 -12.28 13.47
N GLY A 75 2.93 -13.08 12.66
CA GLY A 75 2.82 -14.54 12.67
C GLY A 75 1.41 -14.98 12.26
N ASP A 76 0.84 -15.91 13.02
CA ASP A 76 -0.53 -16.39 12.82
C ASP A 76 -1.58 -15.54 13.56
N ASN A 77 -1.17 -14.44 14.20
CA ASN A 77 -2.12 -13.59 14.90
C ASN A 77 -2.85 -12.65 13.93
N ASP A 78 -4.12 -12.35 14.21
CA ASP A 78 -4.90 -11.38 13.44
C ASP A 78 -4.18 -10.01 13.42
N PRO A 79 -3.77 -9.51 12.24
CA PRO A 79 -3.07 -8.23 12.11
C PRO A 79 -4.01 -7.03 12.13
N ILE A 80 -5.31 -7.20 11.87
CA ILE A 80 -6.26 -6.09 11.74
C ILE A 80 -6.38 -5.32 13.06
N GLY A 81 -6.33 -3.99 12.98
CA GLY A 81 -6.42 -3.10 14.14
C GLY A 81 -5.14 -3.02 14.98
N LYS A 82 -4.11 -3.81 14.66
CA LYS A 82 -2.79 -3.67 15.28
C LYS A 82 -2.01 -2.53 14.63
N THR A 83 -1.00 -2.06 15.35
CA THR A 83 -0.19 -0.93 14.91
C THR A 83 1.21 -1.35 14.51
N VAL A 84 1.74 -0.73 13.47
CA VAL A 84 3.15 -0.81 13.06
C VAL A 84 3.75 0.59 13.02
N MET A 85 5.01 0.71 13.39
CA MET A 85 5.74 1.98 13.39
C MET A 85 6.60 2.09 12.13
N LEU A 86 6.31 3.09 11.30
CA LEU A 86 7.07 3.41 10.11
C LEU A 86 8.19 4.41 10.43
N ASN A 87 9.43 4.05 10.11
CA ASN A 87 10.63 4.89 10.23
C ASN A 87 10.82 5.51 11.63
N ASN A 88 10.38 4.82 12.69
CA ASN A 88 10.35 5.34 14.07
C ASN A 88 9.59 6.69 14.24
N LYS A 89 8.72 7.06 13.28
CA LYS A 89 8.07 8.38 13.25
C LYS A 89 6.56 8.32 13.21
N TYR A 90 6.00 7.40 12.43
CA TYR A 90 4.57 7.33 12.21
C TYR A 90 4.02 6.01 12.74
N LEU A 91 3.04 6.07 13.62
CA LEU A 91 2.31 4.91 14.08
C LEU A 91 1.13 4.69 13.14
N LEU A 92 1.08 3.53 12.51
CA LEU A 92 0.09 3.20 11.48
C LEU A 92 -0.74 2.01 11.92
N THR A 93 -2.05 2.07 11.74
CA THR A 93 -2.96 0.97 12.07
C THR A 93 -3.23 0.12 10.85
N VAL A 94 -3.06 -1.20 10.98
CA VAL A 94 -3.37 -2.15 9.90
C VAL A 94 -4.88 -2.17 9.69
N SER A 95 -5.33 -1.62 8.57
CA SER A 95 -6.75 -1.50 8.21
C SER A 95 -7.22 -2.59 7.25
N GLY A 96 -6.28 -3.28 6.59
CA GLY A 96 -6.61 -4.36 5.68
C GLY A 96 -5.42 -5.23 5.33
N ILE A 97 -5.74 -6.46 4.90
CA ILE A 97 -4.80 -7.41 4.33
C ILE A 97 -5.17 -7.65 2.87
N MET A 98 -4.21 -7.56 1.96
CA MET A 98 -4.42 -7.84 0.54
C MET A 98 -3.67 -9.09 0.08
N GLU A 99 -4.17 -9.66 -1.02
CA GLU A 99 -3.51 -10.73 -1.76
C GLU A 99 -2.11 -10.28 -2.18
N ASP A 100 -1.14 -11.19 -2.07
CA ASP A 100 0.21 -10.96 -2.59
C ASP A 100 0.15 -10.75 -4.11
N PRO A 101 0.64 -9.61 -4.64
CA PRO A 101 0.47 -9.29 -6.05
C PRO A 101 1.21 -10.30 -6.94
N TRP A 102 0.53 -10.81 -7.96
CA TRP A 102 1.05 -11.82 -8.90
C TRP A 102 2.36 -11.43 -9.62
N CYS A 103 2.69 -10.13 -9.70
CA CYS A 103 3.96 -9.66 -10.25
C CYS A 103 5.19 -10.04 -9.41
N LEU A 104 4.98 -10.59 -8.21
CA LEU A 104 6.03 -11.18 -7.37
C LEU A 104 6.61 -12.48 -7.99
N PHE A 105 5.87 -13.19 -8.85
CA PHE A 105 6.35 -14.44 -9.45
C PHE A 105 7.32 -14.22 -10.63
N SER A 106 7.32 -13.05 -11.26
CA SER A 106 8.15 -12.78 -12.45
C SER A 106 9.48 -12.07 -12.16
N ARG A 107 9.82 -11.82 -10.88
CA ARG A 107 11.15 -11.28 -10.47
C ARG A 107 11.79 -12.13 -9.35
N PRO A 108 12.44 -13.26 -9.67
CA PRO A 108 13.04 -14.15 -8.67
C PRO A 108 14.40 -13.70 -8.09
N ALA A 109 14.95 -12.56 -8.50
CA ALA A 109 16.36 -12.19 -8.21
C ALA A 109 16.57 -11.03 -7.23
N TYR A 110 15.49 -10.44 -6.70
CA TYR A 110 15.54 -9.53 -5.57
C TYR A 110 14.51 -10.08 -4.59
N ASN A 111 14.87 -10.20 -3.32
CA ASN A 111 13.99 -10.71 -2.27
C ASN A 111 12.58 -10.17 -2.50
N ALA A 112 11.60 -11.05 -2.70
CA ALA A 112 10.27 -10.69 -3.14
C ALA A 112 9.57 -9.87 -2.05
N ALA A 113 9.78 -8.56 -2.01
CA ALA A 113 9.18 -7.75 -0.97
C ALA A 113 7.82 -7.22 -1.46
N GLU A 114 6.80 -8.03 -1.29
CA GLU A 114 5.58 -7.66 -0.54
C GLU A 114 5.22 -6.16 -0.54
N THR A 115 4.15 -5.83 -1.25
CA THR A 115 3.66 -4.45 -1.39
C THR A 115 2.95 -3.99 -0.12
N VAL A 116 3.31 -2.80 0.36
CA VAL A 116 2.62 -2.10 1.45
C VAL A 116 2.01 -0.83 0.90
N CYS A 117 0.70 -0.63 1.06
CA CYS A 117 0.01 0.57 0.59
C CYS A 117 -0.37 1.46 1.77
N LEU A 118 0.00 2.73 1.70
CA LEU A 118 -0.40 3.80 2.61
C LEU A 118 -1.32 4.78 1.89
N PRO A 119 -2.27 5.43 2.56
CA PRO A 119 -2.93 6.60 2.04
C PRO A 119 -1.91 7.69 1.73
N TYR A 120 -2.09 8.42 0.64
CA TYR A 120 -1.30 9.61 0.36
C TYR A 120 -1.61 10.67 1.44
N PRO A 121 -0.65 11.09 2.28
CA PRO A 121 -0.89 12.15 3.24
C PRO A 121 -1.03 13.49 2.50
N ASP A 122 -1.99 14.33 2.90
CA ASP A 122 -2.18 15.67 2.32
C ASP A 122 -0.95 16.60 2.44
N PHE A 123 0.05 16.25 3.26
CA PHE A 123 1.11 17.17 3.70
C PHE A 123 2.43 17.14 2.92
N PHE A 124 2.67 16.19 2.00
CA PHE A 124 3.94 16.10 1.26
C PHE A 124 3.80 16.56 -0.20
N ILE A 125 3.65 17.86 -0.42
CA ILE A 125 3.79 18.47 -1.75
C ILE A 125 5.25 18.95 -1.91
N ASN A 126 6.13 18.04 -2.35
CA ASN A 126 7.22 18.30 -3.31
C ASN A 126 8.16 17.08 -3.37
N SER A 127 7.85 16.14 -4.26
CA SER A 127 8.85 15.25 -4.87
C SER A 127 8.51 15.11 -6.36
N PRO A 128 9.47 15.25 -7.30
CA PRO A 128 9.17 15.43 -8.73
C PRO A 128 8.78 14.14 -9.48
N SER A 129 8.66 13.00 -8.79
CA SER A 129 8.32 11.71 -9.38
C SER A 129 6.86 11.37 -9.10
N ASP A 130 5.96 12.14 -9.72
CA ASP A 130 4.52 11.87 -9.64
C ASP A 130 4.20 10.60 -10.43
N GLY A 131 4.25 9.45 -9.75
CA GLY A 131 3.84 8.13 -10.23
C GLY A 131 2.32 8.07 -10.43
N ILE A 132 1.82 8.87 -11.38
CA ILE A 132 0.42 8.92 -11.76
C ILE A 132 0.16 7.80 -12.77
N PHE A 133 -0.73 6.88 -12.39
CA PHE A 133 -1.15 5.77 -13.25
C PHE A 133 -2.56 6.04 -13.78
N TYR A 134 -2.77 5.76 -15.06
CA TYR A 134 -4.04 5.94 -15.77
C TYR A 134 -4.61 4.58 -16.18
N ARG A 135 -5.92 4.36 -15.99
CA ARG A 135 -6.65 3.23 -16.58
C ARG A 135 -7.42 3.76 -17.81
N TRP A 136 -7.13 3.23 -18.99
CA TRP A 136 -7.79 3.58 -20.25
C TRP A 136 -8.87 2.55 -20.59
N GLN A 137 -10.04 2.97 -21.10
CA GLN A 137 -10.99 2.04 -21.73
C GLN A 137 -10.43 1.56 -23.07
N VAL A 138 -10.49 0.25 -23.30
CA VAL A 138 -10.47 -0.27 -24.68
C VAL A 138 -11.93 -0.43 -25.09
N SER A 139 -12.34 0.32 -26.11
CA SER A 139 -13.65 0.25 -26.77
C SER A 139 -14.00 -1.15 -27.27
#